data_AF-A0A7Y2EQR7-F1
#
_entry.id   AF-A0A7Y2EQR7-F1
#
_cell.length_a   1.000
_cell.length_b   1.000
_cell.length_c   1.000
_cell.angle_alpha   90.00
_cell.angle_beta   90.00
_cell.angle_gamma   90.00
#
_symmetry.space_group_name_H-M   'P 1'
#
loop_
_entity.id
_entity.type
_entity.pdbx_description
1 polymer ?
#
loop_
_entity_poly.entity_id
_entity_poly.type
_entity_poly.pdbx_seq_one_letter_code
_entity_poly.pdbx_strand_id
1 'polypeptide(L)'
;MKKALVGIIMGSASDLPVMEPAADILKELGVPFELTIVSAHRTPHRMVKYATTARSRGLRVIIAGAGGAAHLPGMVASLTPLPVVGVPVKASISIDGWDSILSILQMPPGIPVATVGLNNGRNAGLLAARILATQDDKLMDLLDQYVAQLEEKVDGMIESVRDKGFPPSSIDS
;
A
#
# COMPACT_ATOMS: atom_id res chain seq x y z
N MET A 1 11.16 8.69 -19.40
CA MET A 1 10.31 8.03 -18.37
C MET A 1 9.94 9.07 -17.33
N LYS A 2 8.68 9.10 -16.86
CA LYS A 2 8.28 10.00 -15.75
C LYS A 2 9.06 9.60 -14.49
N LYS A 3 9.52 10.60 -13.73
CA LYS A 3 10.25 10.39 -12.47
C LYS A 3 9.29 9.76 -11.45
N ALA A 4 9.70 8.67 -10.79
CA ALA A 4 8.87 7.99 -9.81
C ALA A 4 8.56 8.91 -8.61
N LEU A 5 7.31 8.91 -8.15
CA LEU A 5 6.84 9.60 -6.95
C LEU A 5 6.60 8.63 -5.79
N VAL A 6 6.23 7.37 -6.09
CA VAL A 6 6.04 6.32 -5.09
C VAL A 6 7.11 5.25 -5.23
N GLY A 7 7.73 4.85 -4.13
CA GLY A 7 8.63 3.70 -4.08
C GLY A 7 7.95 2.50 -3.47
N ILE A 8 7.76 1.42 -4.22
CA ILE A 8 7.23 0.14 -3.73
C ILE A 8 8.39 -0.80 -3.47
N ILE A 9 8.55 -1.22 -2.21
CA ILE A 9 9.60 -2.13 -1.80
C ILE A 9 9.04 -3.32 -1.05
N MET A 10 9.69 -4.46 -1.24
CA MET A 10 9.33 -5.70 -0.55
C MET A 10 10.56 -6.49 -0.12
N GLY A 11 10.43 -7.27 0.95
CA GLY A 11 11.53 -8.04 1.53
C GLY A 11 11.96 -9.22 0.67
N SER A 12 11.03 -9.79 -0.10
CA SER A 12 11.19 -11.02 -0.89
C SER A 12 10.38 -10.96 -2.18
N ALA A 13 10.82 -11.69 -3.22
CA ALA A 13 10.02 -11.87 -4.44
C ALA A 13 8.69 -12.58 -4.18
N SER A 14 8.61 -13.42 -3.13
CA SER A 14 7.39 -14.08 -2.69
C SER A 14 6.30 -13.10 -2.22
N ASP A 15 6.66 -11.86 -1.89
CA ASP A 15 5.72 -10.83 -1.44
C ASP A 15 5.04 -10.14 -2.64
N LEU A 16 5.55 -10.34 -3.87
CA LEU A 16 5.07 -9.66 -5.07
C LEU A 16 3.56 -9.82 -5.30
N PRO A 17 2.93 -11.00 -5.17
CA PRO A 17 1.48 -11.14 -5.37
C PRO A 17 0.63 -10.24 -4.45
N VAL A 18 1.15 -9.90 -3.27
CA VAL A 18 0.49 -9.01 -2.30
C VAL A 18 0.77 -7.53 -2.62
N MET A 19 1.94 -7.24 -3.18
CA MET A 19 2.41 -5.87 -3.42
C MET A 19 2.08 -5.34 -4.82
N GLU A 20 1.91 -6.22 -5.81
CA GLU A 20 1.51 -5.90 -7.17
C GLU A 20 0.19 -5.10 -7.24
N PRO A 21 -0.85 -5.42 -6.43
CA PRO A 21 -2.06 -4.59 -6.37
C PRO A 21 -1.80 -3.12 -6.00
N ALA A 22 -0.70 -2.79 -5.30
CA ALA A 22 -0.30 -1.41 -5.05
C ALA A 22 0.20 -0.74 -6.33
N ALA A 23 0.98 -1.45 -7.14
CA ALA A 23 1.45 -0.96 -8.43
C ALA A 23 0.27 -0.77 -9.39
N ASP A 24 -0.68 -1.71 -9.43
CA ASP A 24 -1.79 -1.67 -10.38
C ASP A 24 -2.71 -0.48 -10.13
N ILE A 25 -3.10 -0.21 -8.89
CA ILE A 25 -3.91 0.99 -8.60
C ILE A 25 -3.16 2.28 -8.90
N LEU A 26 -1.84 2.32 -8.68
CA LEU A 26 -1.04 3.51 -9.04
C LEU A 26 -0.95 3.69 -10.57
N LYS A 27 -0.92 2.59 -11.36
CA LYS A 27 -1.06 2.65 -12.82
C LYS A 27 -2.43 3.18 -13.22
N GLU A 28 -3.50 2.65 -12.62
CA GLU A 28 -4.89 3.07 -12.86
C GLU A 28 -5.05 4.59 -12.65
N LEU A 29 -4.44 5.13 -11.57
CA LEU A 29 -4.46 6.55 -11.22
C LEU A 29 -3.39 7.41 -11.92
N GLY A 30 -2.57 6.82 -12.79
CA GLY A 30 -1.52 7.53 -13.53
C GLY A 30 -0.36 8.05 -12.66
N VAL A 31 -0.19 7.54 -11.44
CA VAL A 31 0.88 7.93 -10.51
C VAL A 31 2.16 7.16 -10.86
N PRO A 32 3.28 7.84 -11.17
CA PRO A 32 4.53 7.16 -11.50
C PRO A 32 5.17 6.55 -10.25
N PHE A 33 5.62 5.30 -10.35
CA PHE A 33 6.24 4.57 -9.25
C PHE A 33 7.44 3.75 -9.71
N GLU A 34 8.23 3.29 -8.74
CA GLU A 34 9.22 2.23 -8.91
C GLU A 34 8.86 1.04 -8.02
N LEU A 35 9.23 -0.18 -8.43
CA LEU A 35 9.03 -1.40 -7.65
C LEU A 35 10.32 -2.22 -7.61
N THR A 36 10.79 -2.58 -6.42
CA THR A 36 12.03 -3.38 -6.29
C THR A 36 12.07 -4.17 -4.99
N ILE A 37 13.05 -5.08 -4.87
CA ILE A 37 13.30 -5.88 -3.67
C ILE A 37 14.34 -5.17 -2.79
N VAL A 38 14.00 -5.01 -1.51
CA VAL A 38 14.84 -4.45 -0.46
C VAL A 38 14.60 -5.26 0.82
N SER A 39 15.60 -6.03 1.26
CA SER A 39 15.45 -6.89 2.44
C SER A 39 16.14 -6.27 3.65
N ALA A 40 15.38 -5.95 4.70
CA ALA A 40 15.91 -5.42 5.95
C ALA A 40 16.91 -6.38 6.61
N HIS A 41 16.63 -7.69 6.60
CA HIS A 41 17.47 -8.68 7.26
C HIS A 41 18.64 -9.17 6.40
N ARG A 42 18.47 -9.26 5.07
CA ARG A 42 19.47 -9.86 4.18
C ARG A 42 20.33 -8.85 3.43
N THR A 43 19.82 -7.64 3.17
CA THR A 43 20.54 -6.57 2.47
C THR A 43 20.40 -5.22 3.19
N PRO A 44 20.77 -5.13 4.49
CA PRO A 44 20.52 -3.93 5.30
C PRO A 44 21.14 -2.65 4.73
N HIS A 45 22.35 -2.72 4.15
CA HIS A 45 22.98 -1.55 3.51
C HIS A 45 22.22 -1.07 2.27
N ARG A 46 21.60 -1.99 1.50
CA ARG A 46 20.72 -1.62 0.37
C ARG A 46 19.48 -0.90 0.88
N MET A 47 18.88 -1.37 1.97
CA MET A 47 17.74 -0.72 2.62
C MET A 47 18.10 0.69 3.09
N VAL A 48 19.23 0.84 3.78
CA VAL A 48 19.70 2.16 4.24
C VAL A 48 19.91 3.10 3.06
N LYS A 49 20.61 2.65 2.02
CA LYS A 49 20.82 3.44 0.81
C LYS A 49 19.50 3.82 0.14
N TYR A 50 18.55 2.89 0.05
CA TYR A 50 17.25 3.15 -0.56
C TYR A 50 16.48 4.23 0.20
N ALA A 51 16.35 4.10 1.52
CA ALA A 51 15.58 5.01 2.36
C ALA A 51 16.19 6.42 2.42
N THR A 52 17.50 6.51 2.68
CA THR A 52 18.22 7.79 2.84
C THR A 52 18.30 8.60 1.54
N THR A 53 18.28 7.94 0.38
CA THR A 53 18.32 8.60 -0.94
C THR A 53 16.94 8.81 -1.55
N ALA A 54 15.87 8.23 -1.00
CA ALA A 54 14.52 8.26 -1.59
C ALA A 54 14.05 9.69 -1.92
N ARG A 55 14.20 10.62 -0.96
CA ARG A 55 13.78 12.02 -1.13
C ARG A 55 14.56 12.74 -2.22
N SER A 56 15.89 12.58 -2.28
CA SER A 56 16.70 13.25 -3.31
C SER A 56 16.46 12.68 -4.70
N ARG A 57 16.09 11.39 -4.78
CA ARG A 57 15.59 10.75 -6.02
C ARG A 57 14.18 11.21 -6.41
N GLY A 58 13.51 12.01 -5.59
CA GLY A 58 12.20 12.61 -5.86
C GLY A 58 10.99 11.79 -5.42
N LEU A 59 11.21 10.70 -4.69
CA LEU A 59 10.10 9.98 -4.06
C LEU A 59 9.43 10.87 -3.02
N ARG A 60 8.13 10.66 -2.87
CA ARG A 60 7.22 11.41 -2.00
C ARG A 60 6.53 10.49 -1.00
N VAL A 61 6.32 9.22 -1.34
CA VAL A 61 5.77 8.19 -0.47
C VAL A 61 6.53 6.88 -0.71
N ILE A 62 6.75 6.09 0.34
CA ILE A 62 7.28 4.73 0.23
C ILE A 62 6.21 3.75 0.72
N ILE A 63 5.95 2.70 -0.07
CA ILE A 63 5.12 1.56 0.30
C ILE A 63 6.07 0.39 0.57
N ALA A 64 6.03 -0.17 1.78
CA ALA A 64 6.91 -1.25 2.20
C ALA A 64 6.12 -2.48 2.65
N GLY A 65 6.35 -3.62 1.99
CA GLY A 65 5.75 -4.91 2.32
C GLY A 65 6.72 -5.86 3.02
N ALA A 66 6.29 -6.47 4.12
CA ALA A 66 7.05 -7.52 4.80
C ALA A 66 6.14 -8.45 5.62
N GLY A 67 6.59 -9.70 5.81
CA GLY A 67 5.88 -10.70 6.60
C GLY A 67 6.70 -11.32 7.73
N GLY A 68 6.02 -11.90 8.73
CA GLY A 68 6.63 -12.47 9.92
C GLY A 68 7.15 -11.37 10.86
N ALA A 69 8.42 -11.43 11.23
CA ALA A 69 9.13 -10.33 11.90
C ALA A 69 9.38 -9.16 10.92
N ALA A 70 8.32 -8.42 10.62
CA ALA A 70 8.22 -7.53 9.47
C ALA A 70 8.87 -6.15 9.69
N HIS A 71 10.20 -6.11 9.76
CA HIS A 71 10.94 -4.88 10.12
C HIS A 71 11.11 -3.86 9.00
N LEU A 72 10.87 -4.22 7.74
CA LEU A 72 11.18 -3.35 6.59
C LEU A 72 10.49 -1.98 6.68
N PRO A 73 9.18 -1.86 6.96
CA PRO A 73 8.51 -0.56 6.98
C PRO A 73 9.05 0.35 8.09
N GLY A 74 9.18 -0.16 9.32
CA GLY A 74 9.68 0.61 10.47
C GLY A 74 11.13 1.06 10.30
N MET A 75 12.00 0.18 9.77
CA MET A 75 13.39 0.54 9.52
C MET A 75 13.57 1.53 8.38
N VAL A 76 12.68 1.52 7.39
CA VAL A 76 12.71 2.54 6.33
C VAL A 76 12.21 3.88 6.88
N ALA A 77 11.14 3.88 7.68
CA ALA A 77 10.61 5.08 8.32
C ALA A 77 11.62 5.75 9.26
N SER A 78 12.50 4.98 9.92
CA SER A 78 13.55 5.56 10.79
C SER A 78 14.68 6.25 10.03
N LEU A 79 14.76 6.07 8.71
CA LEU A 79 15.86 6.55 7.86
C LEU A 79 15.44 7.62 6.85
N THR A 80 14.18 8.02 6.84
CA THR A 80 13.64 9.00 5.89
C THR A 80 12.54 9.84 6.51
N PRO A 81 12.46 11.14 6.18
CA PRO A 81 11.33 11.97 6.59
C PRO A 81 10.09 11.77 5.70
N LEU A 82 10.18 10.94 4.65
CA LEU A 82 9.04 10.65 3.79
C LEU A 82 8.01 9.78 4.52
N PRO A 83 6.71 9.93 4.25
CA PRO A 83 5.70 9.01 4.75
C PRO A 83 5.97 7.59 4.23
N VAL A 84 5.87 6.62 5.15
CA VAL A 84 6.00 5.20 4.87
C VAL A 84 4.67 4.51 5.16
N VAL A 85 4.15 3.83 4.14
CA VAL A 85 2.96 2.98 4.21
C VAL A 85 3.41 1.53 4.39
N GLY A 86 3.02 0.90 5.48
CA GLY A 86 3.37 -0.49 5.79
C GLY A 86 2.27 -1.46 5.35
N VAL A 87 2.65 -2.49 4.60
CA VAL A 87 1.76 -3.60 4.20
C VAL A 87 2.17 -4.86 4.94
N PRO A 88 1.40 -5.31 5.95
CA PRO A 88 1.61 -6.60 6.56
C PRO A 88 1.36 -7.71 5.54
N VAL A 89 2.37 -8.53 5.27
CA VAL A 89 2.26 -9.69 4.37
C VAL A 89 2.09 -10.95 5.22
N LYS A 90 1.12 -11.80 4.90
CA LYS A 90 0.94 -13.11 5.53
C LYS A 90 2.01 -14.07 5.01
N ALA A 91 3.14 -14.13 5.70
CA ALA A 91 4.20 -15.09 5.38
C ALA A 91 3.74 -16.54 5.61
N SER A 92 4.37 -17.52 4.96
CA SER A 92 4.00 -18.93 5.13
C SER A 92 4.20 -19.45 6.56
N ILE A 93 5.18 -18.89 7.29
CA ILE A 93 5.48 -19.23 8.69
C ILE A 93 4.63 -18.43 9.70
N SER A 94 3.76 -17.56 9.21
CA SER A 94 3.07 -16.56 10.02
C SER A 94 1.92 -17.15 10.84
N ILE A 95 1.70 -16.58 12.02
CA ILE A 95 0.50 -16.83 12.83
C ILE A 95 -0.66 -16.01 12.27
N ASP A 96 -1.17 -16.43 11.12
CA ASP A 96 -2.29 -15.81 10.40
C ASP A 96 -2.13 -14.31 10.08
N GLY A 97 -0.89 -13.82 10.02
CA GLY A 97 -0.55 -12.43 9.75
C GLY A 97 -0.38 -11.54 10.98
N TRP A 98 -0.69 -12.04 12.19
CA TRP A 98 -0.63 -11.22 13.41
C TRP A 98 0.77 -10.74 13.76
N ASP A 99 1.76 -11.60 13.54
CA ASP A 99 3.17 -11.24 13.66
C ASP A 99 3.55 -10.08 12.73
N SER A 100 3.15 -10.14 11.46
CA SER A 100 3.38 -9.06 10.49
C SER A 100 2.66 -7.77 10.89
N ILE A 101 1.39 -7.87 11.28
CA ILE A 101 0.57 -6.71 11.66
C ILE A 101 1.20 -6.01 12.86
N LEU A 102 1.46 -6.73 13.94
CA LEU A 102 2.00 -6.14 15.17
C LEU A 102 3.43 -5.64 15.00
N SER A 103 4.25 -6.30 14.18
CA SER A 103 5.61 -5.86 13.86
C SER A 103 5.66 -4.52 13.13
N ILE A 104 4.62 -4.19 12.35
CA ILE A 104 4.55 -2.96 11.56
C ILE A 104 3.77 -1.87 12.30
N LEU A 105 2.65 -2.23 12.93
CA LEU A 105 1.70 -1.30 13.55
C LEU A 105 2.26 -0.64 14.82
N GLN A 106 2.91 -1.42 15.69
CA GLN A 106 3.29 -1.00 17.04
C GLN A 106 4.61 -0.22 17.09
N MET A 107 4.75 0.80 16.24
CA MET A 107 5.92 1.67 16.26
C MET A 107 5.94 2.54 17.53
N PRO A 108 7.11 2.75 18.15
CA PRO A 108 7.23 3.65 19.29
C PRO A 108 7.02 5.12 18.89
N PRO A 109 6.73 6.01 19.85
CA PRO A 109 6.61 7.45 19.59
C PRO A 109 7.85 8.01 18.86
N GLY A 110 7.60 8.80 17.80
CA GLY A 110 8.63 9.50 17.03
C GLY A 110 8.85 8.97 15.61
N ILE A 111 8.60 7.69 15.34
CA ILE A 111 8.82 7.08 14.00
C ILE A 111 7.54 6.37 13.53
N PRO A 112 6.58 7.09 12.93
CA PRO A 112 5.30 6.51 12.54
C PRO A 112 5.39 5.66 11.24
N VAL A 113 4.54 4.65 11.15
CA VAL A 113 4.25 3.91 9.91
C VAL A 113 2.74 3.88 9.69
N ALA A 114 2.28 4.27 8.50
CA ALA A 114 0.88 4.18 8.13
C ALA A 114 0.54 2.74 7.71
N THR A 115 0.02 1.94 8.65
CA THR A 115 -0.21 0.51 8.43
C THR A 115 -1.58 0.26 7.82
N VAL A 116 -1.64 -0.47 6.70
CA VAL A 116 -2.90 -0.91 6.06
C VAL A 116 -3.27 -2.34 6.50
N GLY A 117 -4.43 -2.83 6.06
CA GLY A 117 -4.87 -4.20 6.34
C GLY A 117 -3.91 -5.28 5.84
N LEU A 118 -4.00 -6.48 6.43
CA LEU A 118 -3.21 -7.66 6.04
C LEU A 118 -3.39 -7.96 4.55
N ASN A 119 -2.28 -8.22 3.85
CA ASN A 119 -2.21 -8.49 2.42
C ASN A 119 -2.83 -7.41 1.52
N ASN A 120 -3.02 -6.19 2.02
CA ASN A 120 -3.77 -5.18 1.29
C ASN A 120 -2.87 -4.18 0.55
N GLY A 121 -2.12 -4.66 -0.45
CA GLY A 121 -1.32 -3.79 -1.31
C GLY A 121 -2.14 -2.73 -2.04
N ARG A 122 -3.38 -3.04 -2.44
CA ARG A 122 -4.25 -2.08 -3.14
C ARG A 122 -4.56 -0.86 -2.27
N ASN A 123 -4.92 -1.04 -1.00
CA ASN A 123 -5.13 0.09 -0.09
C ASN A 123 -3.84 0.86 0.20
N ALA A 124 -2.68 0.20 0.14
CA ALA A 124 -1.41 0.89 0.28
C ALA A 124 -1.16 1.86 -0.88
N GLY A 125 -1.44 1.42 -2.12
CA GLY A 125 -1.39 2.26 -3.31
C GLY A 125 -2.39 3.41 -3.25
N LEU A 126 -3.64 3.14 -2.86
CA LEU A 126 -4.67 4.18 -2.66
C LEU A 126 -4.26 5.20 -1.60
N LEU A 127 -3.72 4.77 -0.46
CA LEU A 127 -3.27 5.67 0.60
C LEU A 127 -2.11 6.54 0.12
N ALA A 128 -1.16 5.97 -0.63
CA ALA A 128 -0.07 6.75 -1.23
C ALA A 128 -0.61 7.79 -2.23
N ALA A 129 -1.57 7.42 -3.08
CA ALA A 129 -2.22 8.36 -4.00
C ALA A 129 -2.96 9.48 -3.24
N ARG A 130 -3.71 9.16 -2.18
CA ARG A 130 -4.40 10.15 -1.33
C ARG A 130 -3.42 11.13 -0.67
N ILE A 131 -2.27 10.64 -0.19
CA ILE A 131 -1.21 11.51 0.35
C ILE A 131 -0.72 12.49 -0.72
N LEU A 132 -0.47 12.02 -1.94
CA LEU A 132 -0.02 12.86 -3.06
C LEU A 132 -1.09 13.87 -3.49
N ALA A 133 -2.36 13.46 -3.55
CA ALA A 133 -3.49 14.27 -3.99
C ALA A 133 -3.72 15.51 -3.14
N THR A 134 -3.27 15.52 -1.88
CA THR A 134 -3.33 16.72 -1.01
C THR A 134 -2.65 17.96 -1.60
N GLN A 135 -1.82 17.78 -2.64
CA GLN A 135 -1.12 18.85 -3.37
C GLN A 135 -1.24 18.68 -4.89
N ASP A 136 -2.20 17.89 -5.37
CA ASP A 136 -2.43 17.61 -6.80
C ASP A 136 -3.93 17.47 -7.08
N ASP A 137 -4.57 18.58 -7.45
CA ASP A 137 -6.02 18.65 -7.70
C ASP A 137 -6.46 17.66 -8.79
N LYS A 138 -5.62 17.41 -9.80
CA LYS A 138 -5.97 16.45 -10.86
C LYS A 138 -6.00 15.01 -10.33
N LEU A 139 -5.08 14.68 -9.43
CA LEU A 139 -5.10 13.37 -8.77
C LEU A 139 -6.27 13.27 -7.78
N MET A 140 -6.67 14.38 -7.16
CA MET A 140 -7.87 14.43 -6.33
C MET A 140 -9.13 14.12 -7.16
N ASP A 141 -9.30 14.76 -8.32
CA ASP A 141 -10.43 14.48 -9.22
C ASP A 141 -10.50 13.01 -9.65
N LEU A 142 -9.35 12.38 -9.91
CA LEU A 142 -9.27 10.95 -10.24
C LEU A 142 -9.68 10.06 -9.05
N LEU A 143 -9.36 10.48 -7.83
CA LEU A 143 -9.78 9.76 -6.62
C LEU A 143 -11.28 9.92 -6.35
N ASP A 144 -11.85 11.10 -6.63
CA ASP A 144 -13.30 11.31 -6.53
C ASP A 144 -14.04 10.42 -7.54
N GLN A 145 -13.55 10.34 -8.77
CA GLN A 145 -14.08 9.40 -9.78
C GLN A 145 -13.94 7.95 -9.33
N TYR A 146 -12.79 7.58 -8.72
CA TYR A 146 -12.60 6.24 -8.19
C TYR A 146 -13.62 5.90 -7.09
N VAL A 147 -13.94 6.85 -6.21
CA VAL A 147 -14.96 6.66 -5.16
C VAL A 147 -16.34 6.49 -5.77
N ALA A 148 -16.74 7.32 -6.74
CA ALA A 148 -18.02 7.17 -7.44
C ALA A 148 -18.15 5.81 -8.14
N GLN A 149 -17.09 5.32 -8.78
CA GLN A 149 -17.07 3.99 -9.40
C GLN A 149 -17.21 2.83 -8.40
N LEU A 150 -16.89 3.04 -7.11
CA LEU A 150 -17.14 2.01 -6.09
C LEU A 150 -18.63 1.89 -5.78
N GLU A 151 -19.38 3.00 -5.79
CA GLU A 151 -20.83 2.99 -5.61
C GLU A 151 -21.50 2.21 -6.74
N GLU A 152 -21.17 2.53 -8.00
CA GLU A 152 -21.68 1.81 -9.18
C GLU A 152 -21.36 0.30 -9.13
N LYS A 153 -20.18 -0.07 -8.62
CA LYS A 153 -19.80 -1.49 -8.43
C LYS A 153 -20.65 -2.17 -7.37
N VAL A 154 -21.00 -1.48 -6.29
CA VAL A 154 -21.87 -2.04 -5.24
C VAL A 154 -23.28 -2.25 -5.78
N ASP A 155 -23.80 -1.29 -6.54
CA ASP A 155 -25.13 -1.42 -7.16
C ASP A 155 -25.20 -2.64 -8.10
N GLY A 156 -24.18 -2.83 -8.95
CA GLY A 156 -24.08 -4.03 -9.78
C GLY A 156 -23.95 -5.34 -8.97
N MET A 157 -23.32 -5.31 -7.79
CA MET A 157 -23.29 -6.48 -6.89
C MET A 157 -24.66 -6.76 -6.27
N ILE A 158 -25.43 -5.73 -5.91
CA ILE A 158 -26.81 -5.87 -5.42
C ILE A 158 -27.68 -6.56 -6.47
N GLU A 159 -27.58 -6.15 -7.73
CA GLU A 159 -28.26 -6.81 -8.85
C GLU A 159 -27.83 -8.28 -9.00
N SER A 160 -26.53 -8.57 -8.95
CA SER A 160 -26.04 -9.95 -9.02
C SER A 160 -26.54 -10.84 -7.88
N VAL A 161 -26.78 -10.28 -6.68
CA VAL A 161 -27.40 -11.00 -5.57
C VAL A 161 -28.88 -11.27 -5.83
N ARG A 162 -29.60 -10.30 -6.42
CA ARG A 162 -31.01 -10.47 -6.83
C ARG A 162 -31.17 -11.53 -7.90
N ASP A 163 -30.28 -11.57 -8.89
CA ASP A 163 -30.27 -12.57 -9.96
C ASP A 163 -30.10 -14.00 -9.43
N LYS A 164 -29.52 -14.16 -8.23
CA LYS A 164 -29.41 -15.45 -7.52
C LYS A 164 -30.68 -15.83 -6.74
N GLY A 165 -31.73 -15.00 -6.79
CA GLY A 165 -33.04 -15.28 -6.19
C GLY A 165 -33.16 -14.89 -4.71
N PHE A 166 -32.23 -14.11 -4.16
CA PHE A 166 -32.35 -13.59 -2.80
C PHE A 166 -33.28 -12.36 -2.76
N PRO A 167 -34.13 -12.21 -1.72
CA PRO A 167 -35.03 -11.07 -1.61
C PRO A 167 -34.25 -9.76 -1.46
N PRO A 168 -34.76 -8.63 -2.01
CA PRO A 168 -34.12 -7.33 -1.86
C PRO A 168 -34.16 -6.87 -0.39
N SER A 169 -33.21 -6.01 0.00
CA SER A 169 -33.31 -5.33 1.30
C SER A 169 -34.42 -4.28 1.27
N SER A 170 -34.93 -3.92 2.45
CA SER A 170 -35.95 -2.88 2.61
C SER A 170 -35.45 -1.46 2.33
N ILE A 171 -34.15 -1.29 2.06
CA ILE A 171 -33.52 -0.02 1.70
C ILE A 171 -33.40 0.10 0.17
N ASP A 172 -33.41 -1.02 -0.55
CA ASP A 172 -33.21 -1.09 -2.00
C ASP A 172 -34.55 -1.24 -2.78
N SER A 173 -35.68 -1.05 -2.09
CA SER A 173 -37.05 -1.19 -2.60
C SER A 173 -37.67 0.15 -2.99
#